data_AF-A0A6B1G3I6-F1
#
_entry.id   AF-A0A6B1G3I6-F1
#
_cell.length_a   1.000
_cell.length_b   1.000
_cell.length_c   1.000
_cell.angle_alpha   90.00
_cell.angle_beta   90.00
_cell.angle_gamma   90.00
#
_symmetry.space_group_name_H-M   'P 1'
#
loop_
_entity.id
_entity.type
_entity.pdbx_description
1 polymer ?
#
loop_
_entity_poly.entity_id
_entity_poly.type
_entity_poly.pdbx_seq_one_letter_code
_entity_poly.pdbx_strand_id
1 'polypeptide(L)'
;MSRLLYHLDRMMLAGTPAVRWIDGLLLVIGAMAGFGFVPGRFLTTGICLVLFVSFIWLRRHWRSRDYVQFRELATPSVTPQPLAPKDSVPIHASGYFTVEEKSERFAWLQGYFRTFATREHAVICLVQPKRFLLAEWPEKDVGMWYVFFFPKSVRSVRYGMVRFGSTTQTCLAIEHEILIPKRGRFSRERTVQETVLLASPTEEDTLRILADLLHDREAKEEKDIAPKQPNPQPDPAHNGQVKIPMGETRRLD
;
A
#
# COMPACT_ATOMS: atom_id res chain seq x y z
N MET A 1 -16.49 9.06 -10.79
CA MET A 1 -15.35 9.61 -11.56
C MET A 1 -14.02 8.93 -11.22
N SER A 2 -13.62 8.84 -9.94
CA SER A 2 -12.27 8.38 -9.57
C SER A 2 -11.91 6.96 -10.04
N ARG A 3 -12.84 6.01 -9.93
CA ARG A 3 -12.68 4.64 -10.45
C ARG A 3 -12.38 4.60 -11.95
N LEU A 4 -13.11 5.38 -12.75
CA LEU A 4 -12.93 5.43 -14.19
C LEU A 4 -11.56 6.04 -14.54
N LEU A 5 -11.17 7.13 -13.87
CA LEU A 5 -9.85 7.73 -14.04
C LEU A 5 -8.73 6.76 -13.66
N TYR A 6 -8.89 5.99 -12.57
CA TYR A 6 -7.93 4.96 -12.16
C TYR A 6 -7.76 3.88 -13.23
N HIS A 7 -8.88 3.37 -13.76
CA HIS A 7 -8.82 2.39 -14.85
C HIS A 7 -8.18 2.99 -16.11
N LEU A 8 -8.51 4.21 -16.52
CA LEU A 8 -7.89 4.86 -17.68
C LEU A 8 -6.38 5.09 -17.50
N ASP A 9 -5.92 5.42 -16.29
CA ASP A 9 -4.50 5.65 -16.00
C ASP A 9 -3.69 4.34 -16.08
N ARG A 10 -4.30 3.20 -15.70
CA ARG A 10 -3.63 1.90 -15.69
C ARG A 10 -3.79 1.07 -16.96
N MET A 11 -4.92 1.15 -17.65
CA MET A 11 -5.16 0.34 -18.85
C MET A 11 -4.19 0.72 -19.96
N MET A 12 -3.56 -0.26 -20.60
CA MET A 12 -2.60 -0.10 -21.68
C MET A 12 -3.28 -0.35 -23.02
N LEU A 13 -3.21 0.63 -23.93
CA LEU A 13 -3.63 0.51 -25.31
C LEU A 13 -2.36 0.58 -26.18
N ALA A 14 -2.09 -0.49 -26.95
CA ALA A 14 -0.86 -0.62 -27.75
C ALA A 14 0.43 -0.33 -26.95
N GLY A 15 0.53 -0.90 -25.75
CA GLY A 15 1.69 -0.75 -24.85
C GLY A 15 1.83 0.62 -24.17
N THR A 16 0.91 1.56 -24.42
CA THR A 16 0.93 2.89 -23.82
C THR A 16 -0.32 3.09 -22.95
N PRO A 17 -0.22 3.76 -21.79
CA PRO A 17 -1.40 4.07 -20.97
C PRO A 17 -2.51 4.73 -21.81
N ALA A 18 -3.74 4.23 -21.72
CA ALA A 18 -4.90 4.73 -22.47
C ALA A 18 -5.11 6.23 -22.29
N VAL A 19 -4.77 6.73 -21.10
CA VAL A 19 -4.82 8.15 -20.77
C VAL A 19 -3.92 9.03 -21.67
N ARG A 20 -2.79 8.51 -22.15
CA ARG A 20 -1.89 9.25 -23.06
C ARG A 20 -2.44 9.33 -24.48
N TRP A 21 -3.27 8.38 -24.89
CA TRP A 21 -3.98 8.47 -26.17
C TRP A 21 -5.01 9.59 -26.17
N ILE A 22 -5.71 9.79 -25.03
CA ILE A 22 -6.63 10.92 -24.85
C ILE A 22 -5.86 12.25 -24.94
N ASP A 23 -4.71 12.34 -24.27
CA ASP A 23 -3.82 13.50 -24.33
C ASP A 23 -3.37 13.79 -25.77
N GLY A 24 -2.89 12.77 -26.48
CA GLY A 24 -2.46 12.89 -27.88
C GLY A 24 -3.59 13.33 -28.80
N LEU A 25 -4.79 12.77 -28.64
CA LEU A 25 -5.96 13.12 -29.46
C LEU A 25 -6.36 14.59 -29.27
N LEU A 26 -6.41 15.07 -28.03
CA LEU A 26 -6.72 16.48 -27.73
C LEU A 26 -5.70 17.44 -28.37
N LEU A 27 -4.41 17.08 -28.32
CA LEU A 27 -3.35 17.88 -28.93
C LEU A 27 -3.41 17.86 -30.45
N VAL A 28 -3.64 16.70 -31.06
CA VAL A 28 -3.75 16.57 -32.53
C VAL A 28 -4.96 17.34 -33.06
N ILE A 29 -6.13 17.20 -32.43
CA ILE A 29 -7.34 17.95 -32.83
C ILE A 29 -7.11 19.46 -32.65
N GLY A 30 -6.53 19.88 -31.53
CA GLY A 30 -6.20 21.28 -31.29
C GLY A 30 -5.23 21.84 -32.33
N ALA A 31 -4.19 21.08 -32.69
CA ALA A 31 -3.24 21.48 -33.73
C ALA A 31 -3.91 21.58 -35.11
N MET A 32 -4.70 20.56 -35.51
CA MET A 32 -5.44 20.57 -36.77
C MET A 32 -6.39 21.78 -36.87
N ALA A 33 -7.07 22.13 -35.78
CA ALA A 33 -7.90 23.33 -35.72
C ALA A 33 -7.08 24.62 -35.88
N GLY A 34 -5.92 24.73 -35.21
CA GLY A 34 -5.02 25.87 -35.35
C GLY A 34 -4.55 26.10 -36.80
N PHE A 35 -4.25 25.01 -37.51
CA PHE A 35 -3.89 25.04 -38.93
C PHE A 35 -5.07 25.28 -39.88
N GLY A 36 -6.31 25.23 -39.40
CA GLY A 36 -7.49 25.51 -40.22
C GLY A 36 -8.12 24.30 -40.90
N PHE A 37 -7.72 23.08 -40.53
CA PHE A 37 -8.35 21.85 -41.04
C PHE A 37 -9.73 21.55 -40.44
N VAL A 38 -10.09 22.23 -39.34
CA VAL A 38 -11.34 22.04 -38.60
C VAL A 38 -12.06 23.39 -38.44
N PRO A 39 -13.40 23.45 -38.55
CA PRO A 39 -14.15 24.69 -38.31
C PRO A 39 -13.90 25.26 -36.91
N GLY A 40 -14.00 26.58 -36.79
CA GLY A 40 -13.86 27.29 -35.52
C GLY A 40 -12.42 27.59 -35.08
N ARG A 41 -11.38 27.16 -35.82
CA ARG A 41 -9.94 27.46 -35.63
C ARG A 41 -9.52 27.73 -34.19
N PHE A 42 -9.45 29.01 -33.80
CA PHE A 42 -9.01 29.46 -32.48
C PHE A 42 -9.94 29.04 -31.35
N LEU A 43 -11.26 29.01 -31.58
CA LEU A 43 -12.24 28.55 -30.59
C LEU A 43 -12.04 27.06 -30.29
N THR A 44 -11.98 26.22 -31.33
CA THR A 44 -11.75 24.77 -31.19
C THR A 44 -10.40 24.49 -30.53
N THR A 45 -9.35 25.20 -30.96
CA THR A 45 -8.01 25.09 -30.36
C THR A 45 -8.04 25.47 -28.87
N GLY A 46 -8.69 26.58 -28.52
CA GLY A 46 -8.84 27.04 -27.15
C GLY A 46 -9.60 26.03 -26.27
N ILE A 47 -10.70 25.47 -26.78
CA ILE A 47 -11.47 24.43 -26.08
C ILE A 47 -10.60 23.18 -25.84
N CYS A 48 -9.89 22.68 -26.87
CA CYS A 48 -9.00 21.54 -26.73
C CYS A 48 -7.89 21.78 -25.69
N LEU A 49 -7.30 22.98 -25.68
CA LEU A 49 -6.27 23.34 -24.71
C LEU A 49 -6.82 23.38 -23.28
N VAL A 50 -7.98 24.01 -23.07
CA VAL A 50 -8.64 24.05 -21.77
C VAL A 50 -8.96 22.64 -21.28
N LEU A 51 -9.55 21.80 -22.13
CA LEU A 51 -9.85 20.41 -21.79
C LEU A 51 -8.60 19.62 -21.44
N PHE A 52 -7.52 19.77 -22.21
CA PHE A 52 -6.24 19.12 -21.96
C PHE A 52 -5.64 19.50 -20.61
N VAL A 53 -5.58 20.81 -20.31
CA VAL A 53 -5.04 21.32 -19.03
C VAL A 53 -5.92 20.89 -17.86
N SER A 54 -7.25 21.03 -17.98
CA SER A 54 -8.20 20.57 -16.96
C SER A 54 -8.09 19.06 -16.71
N PHE A 55 -7.89 18.26 -17.76
CA PHE A 55 -7.74 16.81 -17.64
C PHE A 55 -6.41 16.42 -16.96
N ILE A 56 -5.29 17.07 -17.29
CA ILE A 56 -4.01 16.89 -16.57
C ILE A 56 -4.17 17.25 -15.10
N TRP A 57 -4.78 18.41 -14.80
CA TRP A 57 -4.98 18.87 -13.44
C TRP A 57 -5.84 17.89 -12.64
N LEU A 58 -6.95 17.43 -13.21
CA LEU A 58 -7.85 16.46 -12.59
C LEU A 58 -7.13 15.13 -12.31
N ARG A 59 -6.36 14.62 -13.27
CA ARG A 59 -5.56 13.40 -13.07
C ARG A 59 -4.55 13.55 -11.96
N ARG A 60 -3.79 14.66 -11.94
CA ARG A 60 -2.81 14.92 -10.89
C ARG A 60 -3.47 15.02 -9.52
N HIS A 61 -4.62 15.69 -9.44
CA HIS A 61 -5.40 15.84 -8.21
C HIS A 61 -5.90 14.50 -7.64
N TRP A 62 -6.35 13.59 -8.50
CA TRP A 62 -6.81 12.26 -8.09
C TRP A 62 -5.66 11.29 -7.81
N ARG A 63 -4.58 11.37 -8.59
CA ARG A 63 -3.39 10.54 -8.40
C ARG A 63 -2.68 10.85 -7.09
N SER A 64 -2.69 12.10 -6.64
CA SER A 64 -2.14 12.46 -5.31
C SER A 64 -2.99 11.96 -4.14
N ARG A 65 -4.16 11.39 -4.40
CA ARG A 65 -5.08 10.81 -3.41
C ARG A 65 -5.32 9.32 -3.64
N ASP A 66 -4.48 8.67 -4.44
CA ASP A 66 -4.64 7.26 -4.83
C ASP A 66 -6.04 6.94 -5.38
N TYR A 67 -6.68 7.91 -6.05
CA TYR A 67 -8.03 7.77 -6.61
C TYR A 67 -9.14 7.43 -5.60
N VAL A 68 -8.87 7.60 -4.31
CA VAL A 68 -9.82 7.34 -3.22
C VAL A 68 -10.01 8.60 -2.37
N GLN A 69 -11.15 8.69 -1.68
CA GLN A 69 -11.42 9.76 -0.72
C GLN A 69 -11.66 9.14 0.64
N PHE A 70 -10.76 9.42 1.58
CA PHE A 70 -10.92 9.04 2.97
C PHE A 70 -11.54 10.21 3.75
N ARG A 71 -12.56 9.91 4.56
CA ARG A 71 -13.16 10.83 5.52
C ARG A 71 -13.08 10.18 6.89
N GLU A 72 -12.33 10.80 7.78
CA GLU A 72 -12.20 10.37 9.16
C GLU A 72 -13.53 10.50 9.91
N LEU A 73 -13.82 9.52 10.75
CA LEU A 73 -14.96 9.50 11.67
C LEU A 73 -14.43 9.34 13.10
N ALA A 74 -15.32 9.54 14.08
CA ALA A 74 -14.98 9.22 15.46
C ALA A 74 -14.64 7.73 15.58
N THR A 75 -13.49 7.43 16.17
CA THR A 75 -13.08 6.04 16.41
C THR A 75 -14.06 5.37 17.36
N PRO A 76 -14.69 4.25 16.96
CA PRO A 76 -15.60 3.54 17.84
C PRO A 76 -14.84 2.94 19.03
N SER A 77 -15.50 2.86 20.17
CA SER A 77 -14.95 2.14 21.33
C SER A 77 -15.01 0.64 21.03
N VAL A 78 -13.85 0.01 20.86
CA VAL A 78 -13.70 -1.41 20.56
C VAL A 78 -12.79 -2.02 21.60
N THR A 79 -13.17 -3.16 22.16
CA THR A 79 -12.30 -3.91 23.07
C THR A 79 -11.15 -4.52 22.29
N PRO A 80 -9.89 -4.23 22.65
CA PRO A 80 -8.71 -4.84 22.04
C PRO A 80 -8.80 -6.36 22.09
N GLN A 81 -8.69 -7.00 20.92
CA GLN A 81 -8.79 -8.46 20.81
C GLN A 81 -7.92 -8.96 19.67
N PRO A 82 -7.02 -9.92 19.91
CA PRO A 82 -6.18 -10.47 18.87
C PRO A 82 -7.01 -11.31 17.88
N LEU A 83 -6.76 -11.10 16.60
CA LEU A 83 -7.24 -11.97 15.53
C LEU A 83 -6.43 -13.28 15.53
N ALA A 84 -7.12 -14.41 15.38
CA ALA A 84 -6.45 -15.70 15.34
C ALA A 84 -5.60 -15.83 14.06
N PRO A 85 -4.40 -16.46 14.10
CA PRO A 85 -3.52 -16.52 12.92
C PRO A 85 -4.07 -17.28 11.71
N LYS A 86 -5.14 -18.06 11.89
CA LYS A 86 -5.83 -18.77 10.82
C LYS A 86 -6.97 -17.95 10.20
N ASP A 87 -7.40 -16.88 10.87
CA ASP A 87 -8.50 -16.05 10.41
C ASP A 87 -8.01 -15.09 9.32
N SER A 88 -8.85 -14.89 8.32
CA SER A 88 -8.63 -13.92 7.24
C SER A 88 -9.87 -13.04 7.10
N VAL A 89 -9.69 -11.73 7.09
CA VAL A 89 -10.78 -10.76 6.96
C VAL A 89 -10.78 -10.20 5.53
N PRO A 90 -11.89 -10.29 4.78
CA PRO A 90 -11.94 -9.78 3.41
C PRO A 90 -11.90 -8.26 3.40
N ILE A 91 -11.10 -7.69 2.50
CA ILE A 91 -10.89 -6.23 2.41
C ILE A 91 -10.72 -5.76 0.96
N HIS A 92 -10.93 -4.45 0.77
CA HIS A 92 -10.39 -3.68 -0.34
C HIS A 92 -9.28 -2.77 0.19
N ALA A 93 -8.08 -2.90 -0.35
CA ALA A 93 -6.92 -2.14 0.08
C ALA A 93 -6.49 -1.12 -0.98
N SER A 94 -6.07 0.06 -0.52
CA SER A 94 -5.46 1.10 -1.35
C SER A 94 -4.19 1.61 -0.68
N GLY A 95 -3.13 1.84 -1.44
CA GLY A 95 -1.85 2.29 -0.90
C GLY A 95 -0.66 1.75 -1.68
N TYR A 96 0.50 1.71 -1.03
CA TYR A 96 1.76 1.23 -1.60
C TYR A 96 1.96 -0.26 -1.32
N PHE A 97 2.02 -1.07 -2.37
CA PHE A 97 2.20 -2.53 -2.26
C PHE A 97 3.57 -2.94 -2.80
N THR A 98 4.09 -4.03 -2.27
CA THR A 98 5.34 -4.64 -2.71
C THR A 98 5.16 -6.13 -2.98
N VAL A 99 5.93 -6.63 -3.94
CA VAL A 99 6.09 -8.06 -4.19
C VAL A 99 7.47 -8.25 -4.81
N GLU A 100 8.30 -9.11 -4.21
CA GLU A 100 9.70 -9.29 -4.61
C GLU A 100 10.43 -7.93 -4.72
N GLU A 101 11.01 -7.61 -5.88
CA GLU A 101 11.69 -6.34 -6.15
C GLU A 101 10.76 -5.27 -6.75
N LYS A 102 9.47 -5.59 -6.93
CA LYS A 102 8.45 -4.71 -7.51
C LYS A 102 7.69 -3.98 -6.41
N SER A 103 7.29 -2.76 -6.74
CA SER A 103 6.50 -1.92 -5.86
C SER A 103 5.66 -0.96 -6.66
N GLU A 104 4.41 -0.80 -6.27
CA GLU A 104 3.41 -0.12 -7.09
C GLU A 104 2.25 0.36 -6.20
N ARG A 105 1.63 1.48 -6.57
CA ARG A 105 0.49 2.05 -5.81
C ARG A 105 -0.84 1.60 -6.40
N PHE A 106 -1.65 0.89 -5.63
CA PHE A 106 -2.95 0.47 -6.12
C PHE A 106 -4.10 1.14 -5.39
N ALA A 107 -5.24 1.22 -6.08
CA ALA A 107 -6.49 1.71 -5.54
C ALA A 107 -7.51 0.58 -5.59
N TRP A 108 -8.13 0.30 -4.44
CA TRP A 108 -9.26 -0.60 -4.33
C TRP A 108 -8.99 -2.05 -4.77
N LEU A 109 -7.86 -2.63 -4.36
CA LEU A 109 -7.56 -4.03 -4.62
C LEU A 109 -8.31 -4.93 -3.65
N GLN A 110 -8.98 -5.95 -4.19
CA GLN A 110 -9.58 -6.99 -3.38
C GLN A 110 -8.49 -7.89 -2.77
N GLY A 111 -8.64 -8.23 -1.50
CA GLY A 111 -7.69 -9.04 -0.78
C GLY A 111 -8.18 -9.46 0.60
N TYR A 112 -7.22 -9.86 1.44
CA TYR A 112 -7.46 -10.29 2.80
C TYR A 112 -6.46 -9.64 3.76
N PHE A 113 -6.94 -9.24 4.93
CA PHE A 113 -6.11 -8.94 6.09
C PHE A 113 -5.92 -10.22 6.90
N ARG A 114 -4.69 -10.48 7.33
CA ARG A 114 -4.34 -11.64 8.16
C ARG A 114 -3.26 -11.26 9.15
N THR A 115 -3.33 -11.83 10.33
CA THR A 115 -2.29 -11.72 11.36
C THR A 115 -1.53 -13.03 11.48
N PHE A 116 -0.22 -12.98 11.64
CA PHE A 116 0.63 -14.15 11.84
C PHE A 116 0.86 -14.41 13.34
N ALA A 117 1.37 -15.59 13.68
CA ALA A 117 1.71 -15.94 15.06
C ALA A 117 2.76 -14.99 15.67
N THR A 118 3.62 -14.39 14.84
CA THR A 118 4.62 -13.38 15.23
C THR A 118 4.03 -11.98 15.46
N ARG A 119 2.70 -11.81 15.34
CA ARG A 119 2.00 -10.51 15.35
C ARG A 119 2.38 -9.58 14.20
N GLU A 120 2.95 -10.12 13.15
CA GLU A 120 3.04 -9.43 11.87
C GLU A 120 1.67 -9.47 11.19
N HIS A 121 1.22 -8.35 10.65
CA HIS A 121 -0.01 -8.30 9.88
C HIS A 121 0.32 -8.23 8.40
N ALA A 122 -0.41 -8.96 7.58
CA ALA A 122 -0.30 -8.90 6.14
C ALA A 122 -1.63 -8.55 5.50
N VAL A 123 -1.54 -7.67 4.51
CA VAL A 123 -2.58 -7.42 3.53
C VAL A 123 -2.14 -8.10 2.25
N ILE A 124 -2.94 -9.05 1.80
CA ILE A 124 -2.66 -9.88 0.64
C ILE A 124 -3.73 -9.61 -0.40
N CYS A 125 -3.34 -9.01 -1.51
CA CYS A 125 -4.25 -8.63 -2.60
C CYS A 125 -3.92 -9.36 -3.89
N LEU A 126 -4.94 -9.64 -4.70
CA LEU A 126 -4.79 -10.24 -6.02
C LEU A 126 -5.21 -9.24 -7.10
N VAL A 127 -4.30 -8.97 -8.03
CA VAL A 127 -4.60 -8.25 -9.27
C VAL A 127 -4.86 -9.27 -10.36
N GLN A 128 -6.11 -9.37 -10.80
CA GLN A 128 -6.49 -10.21 -11.93
C GLN A 128 -6.23 -9.48 -13.26
N PRO A 129 -5.86 -10.22 -14.33
CA PRO A 129 -5.79 -9.64 -15.67
C PRO A 129 -7.19 -9.12 -16.05
N LYS A 130 -7.25 -7.90 -16.57
CA LYS A 130 -8.49 -7.26 -17.03
C LYS A 130 -8.30 -6.77 -18.44
N ARG A 131 -9.35 -6.90 -19.25
CA ARG A 131 -9.42 -6.37 -20.60
C ARG A 131 -10.68 -5.55 -20.76
N PHE A 132 -10.56 -4.41 -21.43
CA PHE A 132 -11.69 -3.56 -21.78
C PHE A 132 -11.47 -3.01 -23.18
N LEU A 133 -12.32 -3.43 -24.12
CA LEU A 133 -12.12 -3.16 -25.55
C LEU A 133 -10.72 -3.62 -26.00
N LEU A 134 -9.93 -2.72 -26.59
CA LEU A 134 -8.56 -2.96 -27.05
C LEU A 134 -7.49 -2.71 -25.98
N ALA A 135 -7.90 -2.29 -24.77
CA ALA A 135 -6.97 -1.98 -23.70
C ALA A 135 -6.86 -3.14 -22.71
N GLU A 136 -5.66 -3.37 -22.20
CA GLU A 136 -5.34 -4.46 -21.29
C GLU A 136 -4.69 -3.94 -20.00
N TRP A 137 -4.90 -4.64 -18.89
CA TRP A 137 -4.19 -4.35 -17.65
C TRP A 137 -2.70 -4.66 -17.81
N PRO A 138 -1.76 -3.85 -17.26
CA PRO A 138 -0.34 -4.12 -17.42
C PRO A 138 0.03 -5.49 -16.85
N GLU A 139 0.68 -6.33 -17.65
CA GLU A 139 1.09 -7.69 -17.22
C GLU A 139 1.97 -7.66 -15.97
N LYS A 140 2.85 -6.65 -15.87
CA LYS A 140 3.73 -6.45 -14.70
C LYS A 140 2.97 -6.23 -13.38
N ASP A 141 1.70 -5.83 -13.45
CA ASP A 141 0.86 -5.56 -12.29
C ASP A 141 0.00 -6.78 -11.90
N VAL A 142 -0.13 -7.77 -12.78
CA VAL A 142 -0.95 -8.96 -12.54
C VAL A 142 -0.25 -9.90 -11.56
N GLY A 143 -1.00 -10.41 -10.58
CA GLY A 143 -0.49 -11.33 -9.56
C GLY A 143 -0.79 -10.89 -8.13
N MET A 144 -0.05 -11.49 -7.19
CA MET A 144 -0.20 -11.24 -5.76
C MET A 144 0.62 -10.03 -5.32
N TRP A 145 0.05 -9.21 -4.45
CA TRP A 145 0.67 -8.00 -3.92
C TRP A 145 0.48 -7.94 -2.41
N TYR A 146 1.52 -7.47 -1.71
CA TYR A 146 1.58 -7.55 -0.25
C TYR A 146 1.82 -6.18 0.38
N VAL A 147 1.27 -5.99 1.57
CA VAL A 147 1.72 -5.00 2.54
C VAL A 147 1.90 -5.73 3.86
N PHE A 148 3.05 -5.52 4.51
CA PHE A 148 3.32 -6.03 5.84
C PHE A 148 3.33 -4.89 6.85
N PHE A 149 2.58 -5.04 7.94
CA PHE A 149 2.62 -4.16 9.09
C PHE A 149 3.29 -4.89 10.24
N PHE A 150 4.41 -4.36 10.69
CA PHE A 150 4.98 -4.75 11.98
C PHE A 150 4.37 -3.85 13.05
N PRO A 151 4.00 -4.36 14.24
CA PRO A 151 3.45 -3.53 15.32
C PRO A 151 4.29 -2.28 15.61
N LYS A 152 5.62 -2.41 15.59
CA LYS A 152 6.56 -1.30 15.80
C LYS A 152 6.56 -0.24 14.69
N SER A 153 6.16 -0.62 13.48
CA SER A 153 6.14 0.27 12.30
C SER A 153 4.85 1.05 12.14
N VAL A 154 3.76 0.60 12.80
CA VAL A 154 2.47 1.30 12.78
C VAL A 154 2.56 2.54 13.68
N ARG A 155 2.25 3.70 13.10
CA ARG A 155 2.32 5.02 13.75
C ARG A 155 0.95 5.49 14.20
N SER A 156 -0.06 5.35 13.35
CA SER A 156 -1.42 5.71 13.68
C SER A 156 -2.41 4.79 12.95
N VAL A 157 -3.57 4.60 13.55
CA VAL A 157 -4.72 3.92 12.94
C VAL A 157 -5.91 4.85 13.10
N ARG A 158 -6.49 5.28 11.99
CA ARG A 158 -7.64 6.20 11.97
C ARG A 158 -8.86 5.51 11.39
N TYR A 159 -9.99 5.60 12.09
CA TYR A 159 -11.26 5.05 11.63
C TYR A 159 -11.98 6.05 10.73
N GLY A 160 -12.66 5.57 9.70
CA GLY A 160 -13.43 6.45 8.83
C GLY A 160 -14.19 5.72 7.74
N MET A 161 -14.58 6.49 6.73
CA MET A 161 -15.19 6.01 5.50
C MET A 161 -14.26 6.27 4.33
N VAL A 162 -14.21 5.33 3.40
CA VAL A 162 -13.51 5.53 2.13
C VAL A 162 -14.49 5.44 0.98
N ARG A 163 -14.32 6.31 -0.02
CA ARG A 163 -15.10 6.33 -1.24
C ARG A 163 -14.22 6.08 -2.46
N PHE A 164 -14.65 5.14 -3.30
CA PHE A 164 -14.06 4.84 -4.60
C PHE A 164 -15.14 4.77 -5.68
N GLY A 165 -15.21 5.80 -6.52
CA GLY A 165 -16.33 5.96 -7.45
C GLY A 165 -17.66 6.19 -6.71
N SER A 166 -18.60 5.26 -6.89
CA SER A 166 -19.91 5.23 -6.21
C SER A 166 -19.92 4.35 -4.97
N THR A 167 -18.88 3.54 -4.76
CA THR A 167 -18.78 2.64 -3.60
C THR A 167 -18.24 3.40 -2.41
N THR A 168 -18.87 3.23 -1.26
CA THR A 168 -18.49 3.81 0.02
C THR A 168 -18.48 2.70 1.07
N GLN A 169 -17.41 2.57 1.84
CA GLN A 169 -17.23 1.51 2.85
C GLN A 169 -16.55 2.07 4.11
N THR A 170 -16.78 1.42 5.25
CA THR A 170 -16.01 1.64 6.48
C THR A 170 -14.56 1.25 6.23
N CYS A 171 -13.64 2.01 6.80
CA CYS A 171 -12.23 1.92 6.47
C CYS A 171 -11.34 2.24 7.67
N LEU A 172 -10.18 1.59 7.71
CA LEU A 172 -9.05 2.00 8.53
C LEU A 172 -7.98 2.64 7.66
N ALA A 173 -7.50 3.81 8.05
CA ALA A 173 -6.29 4.40 7.51
C ALA A 173 -5.13 4.07 8.46
N ILE A 174 -4.22 3.22 7.99
CA ILE A 174 -3.06 2.77 8.76
C ILE A 174 -1.85 3.50 8.24
N GLU A 175 -1.28 4.37 9.07
CA GLU A 175 -0.01 5.03 8.78
C GLU A 175 1.12 4.17 9.34
N HIS A 176 2.06 3.80 8.48
CA HIS A 176 3.17 2.94 8.85
C HIS A 176 4.46 3.33 8.12
N GLU A 177 5.58 2.92 8.69
CA GLU A 177 6.89 3.11 8.09
C GLU A 177 7.25 1.95 7.18
N ILE A 178 7.62 2.28 5.94
CA ILE A 178 8.19 1.33 5.00
C ILE A 178 9.63 1.70 4.67
N LEU A 179 10.47 0.67 4.55
CA LEU A 179 11.82 0.80 4.03
C LEU A 179 11.77 0.60 2.51
N ILE A 180 12.02 1.66 1.75
CA ILE A 180 12.10 1.58 0.29
C ILE A 180 13.54 1.23 -0.08
N PRO A 181 13.80 0.03 -0.64
CA PRO A 181 15.14 -0.39 -0.98
C PRO A 181 15.72 0.46 -2.11
N LYS A 182 17.05 0.53 -2.16
CA LYS A 182 17.78 1.25 -3.20
C LYS A 182 17.50 0.65 -4.58
N ARG A 183 16.79 1.38 -5.45
CA ARG A 183 16.66 1.06 -6.88
C ARG A 183 17.75 1.76 -7.70
N GLY A 184 18.76 1.00 -8.11
CA GLY A 184 19.81 1.46 -9.01
C GLY A 184 20.89 2.33 -8.34
N ARG A 185 21.87 2.80 -9.13
CA ARG A 185 23.11 3.42 -8.62
C ARG A 185 22.87 4.72 -7.85
N PHE A 186 21.85 5.48 -8.24
CA PHE A 186 21.57 6.84 -7.75
C PHE A 186 20.46 6.93 -6.67
N SER A 187 19.67 5.88 -6.46
CA SER A 187 18.67 5.90 -5.39
C SER A 187 19.33 5.62 -4.04
N ARG A 188 18.81 6.18 -2.96
CA ARG A 188 19.21 5.84 -1.59
C ARG A 188 18.07 5.08 -0.95
N GLU A 189 18.44 4.13 -0.11
CA GLU A 189 17.50 3.51 0.82
C GLU A 189 16.89 4.59 1.71
N ARG A 190 15.58 4.59 1.83
CA ARG A 190 14.85 5.60 2.60
C ARG A 190 13.67 5.00 3.32
N THR A 191 13.51 5.36 4.59
CA THR A 191 12.29 5.10 5.35
C THR A 191 11.28 6.19 5.01
N VAL A 192 10.10 5.79 4.56
CA VAL A 192 9.01 6.71 4.21
C VAL A 192 7.77 6.32 5.00
N GLN A 193 7.02 7.32 5.45
CA GLN A 193 5.71 7.11 6.02
C GLN A 193 4.70 6.96 4.90
N GLU A 194 3.99 5.84 4.90
CA GLU A 194 2.93 5.56 3.94
C GLU A 194 1.62 5.29 4.67
N THR A 195 0.52 5.63 4.01
CA THR A 195 -0.82 5.31 4.49
C THR A 195 -1.41 4.21 3.62
N VAL A 196 -1.89 3.15 4.26
CA VAL A 196 -2.68 2.11 3.60
C VAL A 196 -4.10 2.17 4.12
N LEU A 197 -5.04 2.23 3.19
CA LEU A 197 -6.47 2.27 3.45
C LEU A 197 -7.02 0.87 3.32
N LEU A 198 -7.59 0.33 4.40
CA LEU A 198 -8.24 -0.98 4.44
C LEU A 198 -9.74 -0.78 4.61
N ALA A 199 -10.48 -0.94 3.52
CA ALA A 199 -11.94 -0.92 3.52
C ALA A 199 -12.47 -2.34 3.68
N SER A 200 -13.45 -2.57 4.54
CA SER A 200 -14.07 -3.89 4.66
C SER A 200 -15.49 -3.87 4.09
N PRO A 201 -16.01 -5.01 3.58
CA PRO A 201 -17.40 -5.10 3.15
C PRO A 201 -18.40 -4.83 4.27
N THR A 202 -18.05 -5.20 5.51
CA THR A 202 -18.88 -5.00 6.69
C THR A 202 -18.17 -4.11 7.72
N GLU A 203 -18.95 -3.38 8.52
CA GLU A 203 -18.41 -2.60 9.63
C GLU A 203 -17.76 -3.51 10.68
N GLU A 204 -18.39 -4.64 10.99
CA GLU A 204 -17.87 -5.65 11.94
C GLU A 204 -16.46 -6.11 11.57
N ASP A 205 -16.21 -6.41 10.30
CA ASP A 205 -14.87 -6.79 9.81
C ASP A 205 -13.85 -5.66 10.02
N THR A 206 -14.27 -4.41 9.82
CA THR A 206 -13.42 -3.23 10.07
C THR A 206 -13.09 -3.11 11.57
N LEU A 207 -14.06 -3.34 12.44
CA LEU A 207 -13.88 -3.31 13.90
C LEU A 207 -12.99 -4.47 14.36
N ARG A 208 -13.09 -5.65 13.75
CA ARG A 208 -12.21 -6.80 14.07
C ARG A 208 -10.74 -6.50 13.75
N ILE A 209 -10.47 -5.88 12.60
CA ILE A 209 -9.11 -5.46 12.24
C ILE A 209 -8.64 -4.36 13.22
N LEU A 210 -9.50 -3.41 13.58
CA LEU A 210 -9.18 -2.36 14.54
C LEU A 210 -8.83 -2.95 15.92
N ALA A 211 -9.63 -3.89 16.42
CA ALA A 211 -9.40 -4.58 17.70
C ALA A 211 -8.04 -5.27 17.74
N ASP A 212 -7.65 -5.93 16.65
CA ASP A 212 -6.37 -6.64 16.52
C ASP A 212 -5.18 -5.66 16.55
N LEU A 213 -5.28 -4.55 15.83
CA LEU A 213 -4.24 -3.51 15.80
C LEU A 213 -4.13 -2.76 17.13
N LEU A 214 -5.24 -2.51 17.81
CA LEU A 214 -5.25 -1.90 19.15
C LEU A 214 -4.60 -2.82 20.19
N HIS A 215 -4.83 -4.13 20.09
CA HIS A 215 -4.20 -5.11 20.99
C HIS A 215 -2.67 -5.03 20.94
N ASP A 216 -2.09 -4.91 19.74
CA ASP A 216 -0.63 -4.78 19.61
C ASP A 216 -0.09 -3.45 20.11
N ARG A 217 -0.89 -2.39 20.05
CA ARG A 217 -0.52 -1.09 20.59
C ARG A 217 -0.46 -1.13 22.12
N GLU A 218 -1.46 -1.71 22.77
CA GLU A 218 -1.48 -1.84 24.24
C GLU A 218 -0.35 -2.76 24.72
N ALA A 219 -0.13 -3.90 24.04
CA ALA A 219 0.96 -4.82 24.37
C ALA A 219 2.35 -4.16 24.22
N LYS A 220 2.48 -3.16 23.35
CA LYS A 220 3.70 -2.34 23.22
C LYS A 220 3.83 -1.35 24.39
N GLU A 221 2.76 -0.65 24.73
CA GLU A 221 2.74 0.30 25.87
C GLU A 221 3.07 -0.40 27.19
N GLU A 222 2.56 -1.61 27.43
CA GLU A 222 2.89 -2.42 28.62
C GLU A 222 4.39 -2.82 28.68
N LYS A 223 4.98 -3.20 27.54
CA LYS A 223 6.41 -3.55 27.45
C LYS A 223 7.32 -2.33 27.65
N ASP A 224 6.91 -1.16 27.19
CA ASP A 224 7.69 0.08 27.35
C ASP A 224 7.63 0.60 28.81
N ILE A 225 6.57 0.28 29.57
CA ILE A 225 6.41 0.64 30.97
C ILE A 225 7.11 -0.36 31.92
N ALA A 226 7.21 -1.63 31.55
CA ALA A 226 7.86 -2.64 32.37
C ALA A 226 9.32 -2.24 32.65
N PRO A 227 9.75 -2.13 33.93
CA PRO A 227 11.10 -1.72 34.26
C PRO A 227 12.08 -2.71 33.63
N LYS A 228 12.98 -2.18 32.81
CA LYS A 228 14.11 -2.91 32.23
C LYS A 228 14.83 -3.58 33.40
N GLN A 229 14.65 -4.88 33.58
CA GLN A 229 15.35 -5.61 34.64
C GLN A 229 16.83 -5.27 34.50
N PRO A 230 17.50 -4.78 35.57
CA PRO A 230 18.91 -4.47 35.49
C PRO A 230 19.61 -5.72 35.01
N ASN A 231 20.35 -5.59 33.91
CA ASN A 231 21.16 -6.68 33.36
C ASN A 231 21.83 -7.38 34.55
N PRO A 232 21.66 -8.70 34.72
CA PRO A 232 22.37 -9.40 35.77
C PRO A 232 23.85 -9.07 35.58
N GLN A 233 24.39 -8.39 36.58
CA GLN A 233 25.76 -7.90 36.61
C GLN A 233 26.63 -9.13 36.33
N PRO A 234 27.51 -9.12 35.31
CA PRO A 234 28.29 -10.28 34.96
C PRO A 234 29.08 -10.70 36.20
N ASP A 235 28.73 -11.88 36.72
CA ASP A 235 29.32 -12.42 37.93
C ASP A 235 30.83 -12.62 37.66
N PRO A 236 31.73 -11.88 38.32
CA PRO A 236 33.16 -11.97 38.05
C PRO A 236 33.77 -13.31 38.52
N ALA A 237 32.97 -14.22 39.09
CA ALA A 237 33.46 -15.42 39.76
C ALA A 237 33.56 -16.70 38.91
N HIS A 238 33.29 -16.67 37.59
CA HIS A 238 33.36 -17.87 36.75
C HIS A 238 34.41 -17.85 35.65
N ASN A 239 35.63 -17.39 35.98
CA ASN A 239 36.84 -17.71 35.22
C ASN A 239 37.47 -19.00 35.77
N GLY A 240 36.66 -20.06 35.84
CA GLY A 240 37.10 -21.41 36.17
C GLY A 240 37.81 -22.02 34.97
N GLN A 241 39.13 -22.15 35.07
CA GLN A 241 40.01 -22.82 34.12
C GLN A 241 39.40 -24.12 33.58
N VAL A 242 39.02 -24.13 32.29
CA VAL A 242 38.80 -25.38 31.57
C VAL A 242 40.17 -25.97 31.24
N LYS A 243 40.65 -26.87 32.10
CA LYS A 243 41.75 -27.78 31.78
C LYS A 243 41.31 -28.65 30.61
N ILE A 244 41.88 -28.40 29.43
CA ILE A 244 41.77 -29.28 28.27
C ILE A 244 42.62 -30.52 28.57
N PRO A 245 42.05 -31.74 28.67
CA PRO A 245 42.87 -32.94 28.72
C PRO A 245 43.47 -33.19 27.34
N MET A 246 44.80 -33.09 27.23
CA MET A 246 45.56 -33.74 26.17
C MET A 246 45.37 -35.24 26.31
N GLY A 247 44.76 -35.88 25.30
CA GLY A 247 44.56 -37.31 25.23
C GLY A 247 44.70 -37.83 23.81
N GLU A 248 45.89 -38.37 23.54
CA GLU A 248 46.20 -39.46 22.60
C GLU A 248 45.85 -39.32 21.12
N THR A 249 46.91 -38.98 20.37
CA THR A 249 47.26 -39.56 19.08
C THR A 249 46.95 -41.06 19.00
N ARG A 250 45.98 -41.44 18.15
CA ARG A 250 45.88 -42.80 17.63
C ARG A 250 46.20 -42.79 16.14
N ARG A 251 47.43 -43.22 15.81
CA ARG A 251 47.78 -43.71 14.48
C ARG A 251 46.96 -44.97 14.21
N LEU A 252 46.36 -45.07 13.03
CA LEU A 252 46.13 -46.35 12.39
C LEU A 252 46.44 -46.19 10.90
N ASP A 253 47.05 -47.26 10.39
CA ASP A 253 47.68 -47.46 9.09
C ASP A 253 46.70 -47.44 7.90
#